data_AF-A0A933JPZ5-F1
#
_entry.id   AF-A0A933JPZ5-F1
#
_cell.length_a   1.000
_cell.length_b   1.000
_cell.length_c   1.000
_cell.angle_alpha   90.00
_cell.angle_beta   90.00
_cell.angle_gamma   90.00
#
_symmetry.space_group_name_H-M   'P 1'
#
loop_
_entity.id
_entity.type
_entity.pdbx_description
1 polymer ?
#
loop_
_entity_poly.entity_id
_entity_poly.type
_entity_poly.pdbx_seq_one_letter_code
_entity_poly.pdbx_strand_id
1 'polypeptide(L)'
;MKLTHFLFAGAIVASGCNSDDDKSDATVTDTGNADSGAVDSGVLPDAGVVTPLEIEGRYTDGFGGHHVFTSTSWWNDGSSYAITQYSNADDSFVAQNAADHPFNPNKWSRVDWTTAASVLYYCQSAYDAADEAAALATARPPATDPATSGCGGAFPWSALTPD
;
A
#
# COMPACT_ATOMS: atom_id res chain seq x y z
N MET A 1 -9.71 12.21 40.28
CA MET A 1 -11.00 12.80 39.84
C MET A 1 -10.76 14.18 39.26
N LYS A 2 -10.78 14.28 37.93
CA LYS A 2 -11.15 15.50 37.20
C LYS A 2 -11.67 15.01 35.84
N LEU A 3 -13.00 15.08 35.74
CA LEU A 3 -13.81 14.70 34.61
C LEU A 3 -13.80 15.87 33.63
N THR A 4 -13.39 15.65 32.39
CA THR A 4 -13.59 16.63 31.31
C THR A 4 -14.33 15.91 30.19
N HIS A 5 -15.61 16.23 30.06
CA HIS A 5 -16.49 15.81 28.97
C HIS A 5 -16.72 17.01 28.02
N PHE A 6 -17.25 16.66 26.84
CA PHE A 6 -17.87 17.50 25.81
C PHE A 6 -16.90 18.01 24.72
N LEU A 7 -17.17 17.92 23.41
CA LEU A 7 -18.41 17.68 22.64
C LEU A 7 -18.08 16.94 21.33
N PHE A 8 -18.99 16.04 20.91
CA PHE A 8 -19.14 15.63 19.51
C PHE A 8 -19.84 16.74 18.72
N ALA A 9 -19.35 17.07 17.54
CA ALA A 9 -20.09 17.79 16.51
C ALA A 9 -19.84 17.11 15.16
N GLY A 10 -20.88 16.46 14.63
CA GLY A 10 -20.90 15.92 13.27
C GLY A 10 -21.40 16.98 12.28
N ALA A 11 -20.99 16.82 11.02
CA ALA A 11 -21.72 17.34 9.87
C ALA A 11 -21.55 16.36 8.69
N ILE A 12 -22.66 15.74 8.31
CA ILE A 12 -22.84 14.99 7.06
C ILE A 12 -23.31 16.00 6.01
N VAL A 13 -22.69 16.01 4.83
CA VAL A 13 -23.29 16.60 3.63
C VAL A 13 -23.24 15.56 2.52
N ALA A 14 -24.43 15.09 2.13
CA ALA A 14 -24.68 14.36 0.89
C ALA A 14 -25.45 15.28 -0.06
N SER A 15 -25.02 15.36 -1.31
CA SER A 15 -25.72 15.95 -2.47
C SER A 15 -24.88 15.60 -3.69
N GLY A 16 -25.33 14.98 -4.78
CA GLY A 16 -26.60 14.41 -5.20
C GLY A 16 -26.33 13.74 -6.56
N CYS A 17 -27.04 12.67 -6.87
CA CYS A 17 -26.99 12.01 -8.18
C CYS A 17 -27.75 12.85 -9.23
N ASN A 18 -27.25 12.90 -10.47
CA ASN A 18 -28.13 13.09 -11.62
C ASN A 18 -27.69 12.13 -12.73
N SER A 19 -28.61 11.24 -13.08
CA SER A 19 -28.56 10.25 -14.16
C SER A 19 -28.42 10.93 -15.52
N ASP A 20 -27.87 10.22 -16.52
CA ASP A 20 -28.49 10.09 -17.83
C ASP A 20 -27.93 8.90 -18.62
N ASP A 21 -28.86 8.23 -19.28
CA ASP A 21 -28.84 6.92 -19.91
C ASP A 21 -28.14 6.89 -21.30
N ASP A 22 -27.28 5.88 -21.48
CA ASP A 22 -27.42 4.80 -22.48
C ASP A 22 -27.17 5.05 -24.01
N LYS A 23 -26.63 3.98 -24.63
CA LYS A 23 -26.64 3.59 -26.07
C LYS A 23 -25.56 4.09 -27.06
N SER A 24 -24.53 3.25 -27.18
CA SER A 24 -24.20 2.41 -28.37
C SER A 24 -24.18 2.97 -29.81
N ASP A 25 -23.12 2.52 -30.50
CA ASP A 25 -23.11 1.98 -31.87
C ASP A 25 -22.82 2.95 -33.05
N ALA A 26 -22.30 2.34 -34.10
CA ALA A 26 -21.20 2.79 -34.92
C ALA A 26 -21.58 3.47 -36.25
N THR A 27 -20.50 3.94 -36.88
CA THR A 27 -20.25 4.10 -38.33
C THR A 27 -20.45 5.46 -39.03
N VAL A 28 -19.28 6.04 -39.34
CA VAL A 28 -18.81 6.55 -40.65
C VAL A 28 -19.48 7.81 -41.23
N THR A 29 -18.70 8.89 -41.34
CA THR A 29 -18.24 9.39 -42.67
C THR A 29 -17.07 10.36 -42.52
N ASP A 30 -15.94 9.96 -43.11
CA ASP A 30 -14.80 10.81 -43.43
C ASP A 30 -15.24 11.85 -44.47
N THR A 31 -15.04 13.14 -44.17
CA THR A 31 -14.85 14.19 -45.19
C THR A 31 -14.16 15.38 -44.56
N GLY A 32 -12.94 15.67 -45.02
CA GLY A 32 -12.42 17.04 -45.05
C GLY A 32 -11.15 17.31 -44.26
N ASN A 33 -10.03 16.97 -44.90
CA ASN A 33 -8.71 17.55 -44.73
C ASN A 33 -8.71 19.10 -44.59
N ALA A 34 -8.13 19.64 -43.50
CA ALA A 34 -7.08 20.69 -43.51
C ALA A 34 -6.75 21.21 -42.09
N ASP A 35 -5.56 20.84 -41.63
CA ASP A 35 -4.56 21.65 -40.91
C ASP A 35 -4.92 23.10 -40.52
N SER A 36 -4.85 23.42 -39.22
CA SER A 36 -4.03 24.52 -38.66
C SER A 36 -4.31 24.73 -37.17
N GLY A 37 -3.35 24.32 -36.34
CA GLY A 37 -2.92 25.06 -35.13
C GLY A 37 -3.97 25.54 -34.13
N ALA A 38 -4.36 24.65 -33.22
CA ALA A 38 -4.48 24.95 -31.79
C ALA A 38 -4.64 23.61 -31.06
N VAL A 39 -3.52 22.99 -30.66
CA VAL A 39 -3.59 22.11 -29.49
C VAL A 39 -3.76 23.03 -28.30
N ASP A 40 -5.01 23.38 -28.04
CA ASP A 40 -5.46 23.73 -26.70
C ASP A 40 -4.99 22.59 -25.81
N SER A 41 -3.80 22.77 -25.23
CA SER A 41 -3.29 21.92 -24.18
C SER A 41 -4.10 22.29 -22.95
N GLY A 42 -5.38 21.90 -22.99
CA GLY A 42 -6.13 21.52 -21.82
C GLY A 42 -5.38 20.36 -21.19
N VAL A 43 -4.28 20.70 -20.51
CA VAL A 43 -3.74 19.91 -19.42
C VAL A 43 -4.87 19.90 -18.41
N LEU A 44 -5.73 18.89 -18.55
CA LEU A 44 -6.48 18.37 -17.42
C LEU A 44 -5.45 18.24 -16.30
N PRO A 45 -5.72 18.78 -15.09
CA PRO A 45 -4.81 18.56 -13.98
C PRO A 45 -4.59 17.06 -13.90
N ASP A 46 -3.34 16.66 -14.08
CA ASP A 46 -2.90 15.28 -13.95
C ASP A 46 -3.55 14.74 -12.68
N ALA A 47 -4.45 13.78 -12.85
CA ALA A 47 -5.13 13.14 -11.74
C ALA A 47 -4.04 12.42 -10.96
N GLY A 48 -3.54 13.12 -9.93
CA GLY A 48 -2.27 12.91 -9.23
C GLY A 48 -1.55 11.60 -9.51
N VAL A 49 -0.34 11.68 -10.08
CA VAL A 49 0.61 10.57 -10.13
C VAL A 49 0.68 9.85 -8.77
N VAL A 50 0.03 8.69 -8.67
CA VAL A 50 0.24 7.77 -7.55
C VAL A 50 1.57 7.07 -7.80
N THR A 51 2.55 7.31 -6.93
CA THR A 51 3.82 6.60 -7.01
C THR A 51 3.61 5.20 -6.46
N PRO A 52 3.92 4.13 -7.21
CA PRO A 52 3.74 2.77 -6.72
C PRO A 52 4.62 2.48 -5.50
N LEU A 53 4.31 1.41 -4.77
CA LEU A 53 5.16 0.88 -3.70
C LEU A 53 6.58 0.63 -4.24
N GLU A 54 7.61 1.10 -3.55
CA GLU A 54 8.97 1.06 -4.11
C GLU A 54 9.58 -0.35 -4.15
N ILE A 55 9.11 -1.25 -3.30
CA ILE A 55 9.53 -2.65 -3.23
C ILE A 55 8.60 -3.60 -4.00
N GLU A 56 7.80 -3.09 -4.95
CA GLU A 56 7.03 -3.97 -5.84
C GLU A 56 7.94 -4.96 -6.56
N GLY A 57 7.58 -6.23 -6.51
CA GLY A 57 8.41 -7.29 -7.09
C GLY A 57 8.10 -8.67 -6.57
N ARG A 58 8.91 -9.62 -7.03
CA ARG A 58 8.94 -11.00 -6.55
C ARG A 58 10.30 -11.28 -5.95
N TYR A 59 10.30 -11.92 -4.79
CA TYR A 59 11.51 -12.15 -4.01
C TYR A 59 11.46 -13.51 -3.32
N THR A 60 12.65 -14.06 -3.08
CA THR A 60 12.88 -15.16 -2.17
C THR A 60 13.62 -14.66 -0.93
N ASP A 61 13.14 -15.03 0.25
CA ASP A 61 13.76 -14.62 1.52
C ASP A 61 14.89 -15.57 1.98
N GLY A 62 15.58 -15.20 3.06
CA GLY A 62 16.68 -16.00 3.62
C GLY A 62 16.30 -17.40 4.14
N PHE A 63 15.01 -17.71 4.25
CA PHE A 63 14.47 -19.01 4.64
C PHE A 63 13.93 -19.82 3.46
N GLY A 64 13.98 -19.25 2.25
CA GLY A 64 13.44 -19.84 1.04
C GLY A 64 11.95 -19.57 0.82
N GLY A 65 11.36 -18.65 1.58
CA GLY A 65 9.96 -18.25 1.42
C GLY A 65 9.79 -17.29 0.25
N HIS A 66 8.68 -17.42 -0.48
CA HIS A 66 8.40 -16.61 -1.66
C HIS A 66 7.47 -15.45 -1.35
N HIS A 67 7.87 -14.27 -1.83
CA HIS A 67 7.17 -13.01 -1.61
C HIS A 67 6.75 -12.41 -2.94
N VAL A 68 5.53 -11.88 -2.99
CA VAL A 68 5.07 -11.01 -4.06
C VAL A 68 4.50 -9.74 -3.44
N PHE A 69 5.11 -8.60 -3.74
CA PHE A 69 4.66 -7.28 -3.31
C PHE A 69 4.10 -6.51 -4.51
N THR A 70 2.91 -5.93 -4.32
CA THR A 70 2.27 -4.97 -5.22
C THR A 70 1.82 -3.76 -4.40
N SER A 71 1.36 -2.68 -5.03
CA SER A 71 0.79 -1.52 -4.32
C SER A 71 -0.47 -1.84 -3.52
N THR A 72 -1.11 -3.00 -3.74
CA THR A 72 -2.38 -3.37 -3.11
C THR A 72 -2.36 -4.70 -2.38
N SER A 73 -1.28 -5.47 -2.48
CA SER A 73 -1.17 -6.77 -1.83
C SER A 73 0.26 -7.18 -1.52
N TRP A 74 0.38 -7.92 -0.44
CA TRP A 74 1.55 -8.74 -0.15
C TRP A 74 1.11 -10.20 -0.07
N TRP A 75 1.79 -11.07 -0.80
CA TRP A 75 1.63 -12.51 -0.72
C TRP A 75 2.93 -13.14 -0.20
N ASN A 76 2.80 -14.10 0.71
CA ASN A 76 3.91 -14.86 1.30
C ASN A 76 3.50 -16.33 1.45
N ASP A 77 4.07 -17.23 0.64
CA ASP A 77 3.89 -18.70 0.72
C ASP A 77 2.45 -19.17 0.96
N GLY A 78 1.49 -18.58 0.24
CA GLY A 78 0.07 -18.92 0.33
C GLY A 78 -0.74 -18.06 1.30
N SER A 79 -0.08 -17.24 2.13
CA SER A 79 -0.72 -16.22 2.97
C SER A 79 -0.87 -14.91 2.20
N SER A 80 -2.05 -14.32 2.23
CA SER A 80 -2.35 -13.05 1.55
C SER A 80 -2.64 -11.93 2.54
N TYR A 81 -2.20 -10.73 2.19
CA TYR A 81 -2.37 -9.50 2.94
C TYR A 81 -2.81 -8.39 1.98
N ALA A 82 -3.92 -7.72 2.27
CA ALA A 82 -4.42 -6.60 1.46
C ALA A 82 -3.78 -5.30 1.94
N ILE A 83 -2.91 -4.68 1.14
CA ILE A 83 -2.26 -3.41 1.47
C ILE A 83 -3.28 -2.30 1.30
N THR A 84 -3.48 -1.51 2.36
CA THR A 84 -4.44 -0.40 2.39
C THR A 84 -3.75 0.96 2.29
N GLN A 85 -2.50 1.03 2.75
CA GLN A 85 -1.68 2.23 2.68
C GLN A 85 -0.18 1.90 2.76
N TYR A 86 0.64 2.72 2.12
CA TYR A 86 2.10 2.66 2.20
C TYR A 86 2.72 4.06 2.13
N SER A 87 3.97 4.16 2.59
CA SER A 87 4.81 5.35 2.50
C SER A 87 6.22 4.92 2.09
N ASN A 88 6.61 5.26 0.86
CA ASN A 88 7.99 5.08 0.38
C ASN A 88 8.97 6.06 1.07
N ALA A 89 8.46 7.11 1.71
CA ALA A 89 9.31 8.02 2.49
C ALA A 89 9.67 7.42 3.86
N ASP A 90 8.78 6.61 4.42
CA ASP A 90 8.96 5.97 5.73
C ASP A 90 9.40 4.50 5.63
N ASP A 91 9.62 4.01 4.40
CA ASP A 91 9.91 2.62 4.08
C ASP A 91 8.92 1.64 4.76
N SER A 92 7.61 1.91 4.71
CA SER A 92 6.62 1.01 5.35
C SER A 92 5.25 0.93 4.66
N PHE A 93 4.55 -0.18 4.90
CA PHE A 93 3.16 -0.38 4.49
C PHE A 93 2.34 -1.04 5.60
N VAL A 94 1.03 -0.83 5.56
CA VAL A 94 0.04 -1.48 6.42
C VAL A 94 -0.88 -2.34 5.56
N ALA A 95 -1.19 -3.54 6.04
CA ALA A 95 -2.02 -4.48 5.33
C ALA A 95 -2.96 -5.25 6.28
N GLN A 96 -4.15 -5.60 5.80
CA GLN A 96 -5.05 -6.50 6.49
C GLN A 96 -4.77 -7.95 6.09
N ASN A 97 -4.56 -8.82 7.08
CA ASN A 97 -4.37 -10.25 6.89
C ASN A 97 -5.68 -10.86 6.39
N ALA A 98 -5.61 -11.75 5.38
CA ALA A 98 -6.79 -12.42 4.84
C ALA A 98 -7.61 -13.16 5.91
N ALA A 99 -8.90 -13.35 5.66
CA ALA A 99 -9.81 -14.00 6.60
C ALA A 99 -9.46 -15.49 6.85
N ASP A 100 -8.80 -16.13 5.89
CA ASP A 100 -8.31 -17.51 5.93
C ASP A 100 -6.81 -17.61 6.30
N HIS A 101 -6.20 -16.50 6.71
CA HIS A 101 -4.79 -16.47 7.10
C HIS A 101 -4.51 -17.44 8.28
N PRO A 102 -3.46 -18.27 8.22
CA PRO A 102 -3.28 -19.42 9.13
C PRO A 102 -3.01 -19.04 10.60
N PHE A 103 -2.43 -17.87 10.86
CA PHE A 103 -2.04 -17.44 12.21
C PHE A 103 -2.94 -16.35 12.77
N ASN A 104 -3.05 -15.21 12.07
CA ASN A 104 -3.73 -14.01 12.55
C ASN A 104 -4.81 -13.53 11.55
N PRO A 105 -5.90 -14.29 11.35
CA PRO A 105 -6.94 -13.92 10.40
C PRO A 105 -7.65 -12.63 10.79
N ASN A 106 -7.91 -11.78 9.80
CA ASN A 106 -8.54 -10.46 9.94
C ASN A 106 -7.79 -9.47 10.86
N LYS A 107 -6.56 -9.77 11.25
CA LYS A 107 -5.68 -8.84 11.97
C LYS A 107 -4.94 -7.95 11.00
N TRP A 108 -4.24 -6.96 11.55
CA TRP A 108 -3.49 -5.99 10.78
C TRP A 108 -1.99 -6.16 10.98
N SER A 109 -1.29 -6.07 9.86
CA SER A 109 0.16 -6.14 9.81
C SER A 109 0.74 -4.80 9.38
N ARG A 110 1.91 -4.46 9.94
CA ARG A 110 2.78 -3.41 9.43
C ARG A 110 4.08 -4.07 9.00
N VAL A 111 4.54 -3.73 7.80
CA VAL A 111 5.83 -4.15 7.28
C VAL A 111 6.67 -2.91 7.07
N ASP A 112 7.91 -2.96 7.55
CA ASP A 112 8.94 -1.97 7.27
C ASP A 112 10.01 -2.63 6.39
N TRP A 113 10.66 -1.84 5.54
CA TRP A 113 11.84 -2.27 4.80
C TRP A 113 13.02 -1.32 4.99
N THR A 114 14.19 -1.78 4.53
CA THR A 114 15.42 -0.99 4.50
C THR A 114 16.37 -1.60 3.47
N THR A 115 17.27 -0.79 2.92
CA THR A 115 18.38 -1.28 2.10
C THR A 115 19.70 -1.12 2.84
N ALA A 116 20.48 -2.19 2.94
CA ALA A 116 21.82 -2.15 3.52
C ALA A 116 22.79 -2.99 2.68
N ALA A 117 23.96 -2.44 2.36
CA ALA A 117 24.94 -3.09 1.49
C ALA A 117 24.35 -3.64 0.16
N SER A 118 23.43 -2.86 -0.45
CA SER A 118 22.69 -3.22 -1.68
C SER A 118 21.77 -4.44 -1.56
N VAL A 119 21.47 -4.90 -0.34
CA VAL A 119 20.48 -5.94 -0.07
C VAL A 119 19.23 -5.28 0.50
N LEU A 120 18.06 -5.65 -0.04
CA LEU A 120 16.76 -5.25 0.50
C LEU A 120 16.42 -6.16 1.67
N TYR A 121 15.94 -5.58 2.76
CA TYR A 121 15.47 -6.29 3.95
C TYR A 121 14.06 -5.87 4.28
N TYR A 122 13.26 -6.80 4.81
CA TYR A 122 11.95 -6.50 5.38
C TYR A 122 11.81 -7.00 6.82
N CYS A 123 10.94 -6.36 7.58
CA CYS A 123 10.50 -6.79 8.89
C CYS A 123 8.99 -6.61 9.01
N GLN A 124 8.28 -7.66 9.43
CA GLN A 124 6.88 -7.56 9.83
C GLN A 124 6.82 -7.02 11.27
N SER A 125 6.87 -5.70 11.40
CA SER A 125 6.92 -4.98 12.67
C SER A 125 5.68 -5.16 13.53
N ALA A 126 4.51 -5.36 12.90
CA ALA A 126 3.29 -5.82 13.54
C ALA A 126 2.70 -6.98 12.74
N TYR A 127 2.20 -8.01 13.44
CA TYR A 127 1.65 -9.22 12.81
C TYR A 127 0.21 -9.55 13.26
N ASP A 128 -0.28 -8.94 14.34
CA ASP A 128 -1.58 -9.24 14.97
C ASP A 128 -2.34 -8.01 15.51
N ALA A 129 -2.06 -6.82 14.98
CA ALA A 129 -2.70 -5.59 15.46
C ALA A 129 -4.23 -5.67 15.32
N ALA A 130 -4.93 -5.08 16.29
CA ALA A 130 -6.38 -5.19 16.39
C ALA A 130 -7.11 -4.47 15.25
N ASP A 131 -6.54 -3.38 14.76
CA ASP A 131 -7.05 -2.53 13.68
C ASP A 131 -5.90 -1.87 12.92
N GLU A 132 -6.23 -1.21 11.81
CA GLU A 132 -5.29 -0.52 10.93
C GLU A 132 -4.51 0.58 11.65
N ALA A 133 -5.18 1.36 12.51
CA ALA A 133 -4.56 2.45 13.23
C ALA A 133 -3.52 1.95 14.23
N ALA A 134 -3.79 0.82 14.89
CA ALA A 134 -2.84 0.15 15.77
C ALA A 134 -1.63 -0.41 15.00
N ALA A 135 -1.82 -0.97 13.81
CA ALA A 135 -0.72 -1.39 12.95
C ALA A 135 0.13 -0.19 12.53
N LEU A 136 -0.49 0.89 12.05
CA LEU A 136 0.17 2.13 11.64
C LEU A 136 0.97 2.77 12.78
N ALA A 137 0.46 2.73 14.00
CA ALA A 137 1.12 3.28 15.18
C ALA A 137 2.31 2.43 15.69
N THR A 138 2.54 1.26 15.12
CA THR A 138 3.67 0.40 15.50
C THR A 138 4.98 1.07 15.12
N ALA A 139 5.89 1.22 16.08
CA ALA A 139 7.18 1.87 15.84
C ALA A 139 8.04 1.11 14.83
N ARG A 140 8.72 1.84 13.94
CA ARG A 140 9.71 1.27 13.02
C ARG A 140 10.85 0.62 13.82
N PRO A 141 11.21 -0.65 13.54
CA PRO A 141 12.32 -1.29 14.21
C PRO A 141 13.66 -0.63 13.85
N PRO A 142 14.69 -0.74 14.69
CA PRO A 142 16.04 -0.29 14.34
C PRO A 142 16.56 -1.02 13.09
N ALA A 143 17.15 -0.26 12.17
CA ALA A 143 17.68 -0.76 10.90
C ALA A 143 19.19 -0.49 10.73
N THR A 144 19.92 -0.28 11.84
CA THR A 144 21.35 0.07 11.81
C THR A 144 22.23 -1.07 11.32
N ASP A 145 21.84 -2.31 11.60
CA ASP A 145 22.49 -3.53 11.11
C ASP A 145 21.43 -4.64 10.88
N PRO A 146 20.64 -4.52 9.80
CA PRO A 146 19.47 -5.37 9.57
C PRO A 146 19.84 -6.84 9.36
N ALA A 147 21.07 -7.13 8.96
CA ALA A 147 21.56 -8.50 8.79
C ALA A 147 21.74 -9.25 10.12
N THR A 148 21.81 -8.54 11.25
CA THR A 148 22.11 -9.16 12.56
C THR A 148 21.00 -8.96 13.59
N SER A 149 20.27 -7.84 13.56
CA SER A 149 19.28 -7.51 14.58
C SER A 149 18.29 -6.42 14.14
N GLY A 150 17.31 -6.14 15.02
CA GLY A 150 16.42 -4.99 14.91
C GLY A 150 14.95 -5.37 14.73
N CYS A 151 14.64 -6.41 13.95
CA CYS A 151 13.27 -6.85 13.74
C CYS A 151 12.69 -7.45 15.03
N GLY A 152 11.58 -6.90 15.52
CA GLY A 152 11.02 -7.25 16.83
C GLY A 152 11.97 -6.98 18.02
N GLY A 153 13.02 -6.17 17.82
CA GLY A 153 14.01 -5.80 18.83
C GLY A 153 15.14 -6.82 19.06
N ALA A 154 15.06 -8.04 18.53
CA ALA A 154 16.06 -9.08 18.80
C ALA A 154 16.46 -9.91 17.57
N PHE A 155 15.63 -9.95 16.52
CA PHE A 155 15.87 -10.79 15.34
C PHE A 155 16.47 -9.97 14.20
N PRO A 156 17.29 -10.58 13.32
CA PRO A 156 17.65 -9.94 12.07
C PRO A 156 16.40 -9.67 11.24
N TRP A 157 16.49 -8.66 10.38
CA TRP A 157 15.52 -8.46 9.32
C TRP A 157 15.73 -9.54 8.24
N SER A 158 14.67 -9.88 7.53
CA SER A 158 14.74 -10.89 6.48
C SER A 158 15.24 -10.27 5.18
N ALA A 159 16.36 -10.75 4.67
CA ALA A 159 16.87 -10.36 3.35
C ALA A 159 15.92 -10.84 2.25
N LEU A 160 15.70 -10.00 1.23
CA LEU A 160 14.93 -10.29 0.03
C LEU A 160 15.86 -10.33 -1.17
N THR A 161 15.87 -11.46 -1.88
CA THR A 161 16.59 -11.63 -3.14
C THR A 161 15.58 -11.59 -4.28
N PRO A 162 15.70 -10.70 -5.28
CA PRO A 162 14.81 -10.72 -6.44
C PRO A 162 14.85 -12.06 -7.17
N ASP A 163 13.67 -12.55 -7.58
CA ASP A 163 13.53 -13.77 -8.39
C ASP A 163 13.92 -13.57 -9.86
#